data_AF-A0A6M6JHK1-F1
#
_entry.id   AF-A0A6M6JHK1-F1
#
_cell.length_a   1.000
_cell.length_b   1.000
_cell.length_c   1.000
_cell.angle_alpha   90.00
_cell.angle_beta   90.00
_cell.angle_gamma   90.00
#
_symmetry.space_group_name_H-M   'P 1'
#
loop_
_entity.id
_entity.type
_entity.pdbx_description
1 polymer ?
#
loop_
_entity_poly.entity_id
_entity_poly.type
_entity_poly.pdbx_seq_one_letter_code
_entity_poly.pdbx_strand_id
1 'polypeptide(L)'
;MPDRPRLRAAAGAPRPWYRVGPVLALAEGQAATEEAEPGTASSSADVYLFDTIGGWFGVTADAFVRDVATLDVDRIVLHLNSPGGDASEGVTIANMLRAHRAQVEVRVDGLAASAASVIAMAGDEVVMGIGSQLMVHDAWGVAIGNAAEMAQAQRMLDSTSDALASTYAAKAGGTTEQWREVMRAETWYTADEAVAAGLADRVAAADETGTAAGEQITPGGSSGSFWDMWDSLAAPDRFDLSAFTYAGRDRAPAPAMPGRTTPAASAAGRSTTERSGLVPFLDDVRQRLGVAANADETTVLAALEEALDERADGDDEDDDETNTPAQLPEGVEPVDSQALAQLRRDAELGRQAHARQEREDREALVDAAIADGRIAPASRAAWLTNLEADPGTGARDTLASLQKGLIPVGPPVGHNGGAETSVDPLYASIFGSEA
;
A
#
# COMPACT_ATOMS: atom_id res chain seq x y z
N MET A 1 36.84 -16.71 -48.49
CA MET A 1 36.75 -15.87 -47.26
C MET A 1 36.65 -16.82 -46.08
N PRO A 2 37.27 -16.53 -44.93
CA PRO A 2 37.28 -17.44 -43.79
C PRO A 2 35.93 -17.47 -43.06
N ASP A 3 35.65 -18.59 -42.38
CA ASP A 3 34.49 -18.75 -41.50
C ASP A 3 34.42 -17.63 -40.46
N ARG A 4 33.22 -17.03 -40.32
CA ARG A 4 32.92 -16.20 -39.15
C ARG A 4 32.60 -17.13 -37.98
N PRO A 5 33.28 -17.01 -36.82
CA PRO A 5 32.98 -17.85 -35.66
C PRO A 5 31.56 -17.60 -35.18
N ARG A 6 30.84 -18.68 -34.83
CA ARG A 6 29.59 -18.57 -34.09
C ARG A 6 29.88 -17.88 -32.76
N LEU A 7 29.25 -16.72 -32.53
CA LEU A 7 29.30 -16.05 -31.24
C LEU A 7 28.75 -17.01 -30.17
N ARG A 8 29.62 -17.42 -29.23
CA ARG A 8 29.17 -17.99 -27.96
C ARG A 8 28.27 -16.94 -27.29
N ALA A 9 27.14 -17.37 -26.74
CA ALA A 9 26.32 -16.53 -25.90
C ALA A 9 27.20 -15.92 -24.79
N ALA A 10 27.25 -14.59 -24.72
CA ALA A 10 27.93 -13.90 -23.65
C ALA A 10 27.12 -14.09 -22.36
N ALA A 11 27.75 -14.63 -21.32
CA ALA A 11 27.19 -14.58 -19.98
C ALA A 11 27.22 -13.11 -19.50
N GLY A 12 26.11 -12.62 -18.93
CA GLY A 12 26.09 -11.31 -18.25
C GLY A 12 25.20 -10.22 -18.85
N ALA A 13 24.10 -10.54 -19.52
CA ALA A 13 22.97 -9.61 -19.57
C ALA A 13 22.20 -9.68 -18.23
N PRO A 14 21.71 -8.56 -17.66
CA PRO A 14 20.76 -8.63 -16.56
C PRO A 14 19.53 -9.41 -17.01
N ARG A 15 19.07 -10.35 -16.18
CA ARG A 15 17.90 -11.18 -16.49
C ARG A 15 16.63 -10.32 -16.36
N PRO A 16 15.60 -10.52 -17.21
CA PRO A 16 14.32 -9.86 -16.98
C PRO A 16 13.76 -10.26 -15.61
N TRP A 17 13.16 -9.29 -14.91
CA TRP A 17 12.62 -9.44 -13.55
C TRP A 17 11.25 -10.12 -13.54
N TYR A 18 10.59 -10.23 -14.69
CA TYR A 18 9.45 -11.11 -14.91
C TYR A 18 9.91 -12.36 -15.66
N ARG A 19 9.13 -13.44 -15.56
CA ARG A 19 9.42 -14.68 -16.28
C ARG A 19 8.24 -15.07 -17.16
N VAL A 20 8.51 -15.26 -18.45
CA VAL A 20 7.65 -16.08 -19.30
C VAL A 20 8.06 -17.54 -19.06
N GLY A 21 7.10 -18.37 -18.68
CA GLY A 21 7.27 -19.82 -18.58
C GLY A 21 7.47 -20.48 -19.95
N PRO A 22 7.75 -21.78 -20.01
CA PRO A 22 7.70 -22.50 -21.27
C PRO A 22 6.29 -22.38 -21.89
N VAL A 23 6.20 -22.22 -23.22
CA VAL A 23 4.93 -22.43 -23.92
C VAL A 23 4.58 -23.90 -23.80
N LEU A 24 3.45 -24.20 -23.16
CA LEU A 24 2.98 -25.55 -22.89
C LEU A 24 1.69 -25.80 -23.68
N ALA A 25 1.55 -27.03 -24.18
CA ALA A 25 0.29 -27.47 -24.77
C ALA A 25 -0.66 -27.84 -23.62
N LEU A 26 -1.82 -27.21 -23.56
CA LEU A 26 -2.88 -27.59 -22.63
C LEU A 26 -3.41 -28.97 -23.04
N ALA A 27 -3.35 -29.92 -22.10
CA ALA A 27 -4.07 -31.18 -22.25
C ALA A 27 -5.57 -30.89 -22.13
N GLU A 28 -6.36 -31.28 -23.12
CA GLU A 28 -7.81 -31.06 -23.12
C GLU A 28 -8.46 -31.83 -21.97
N GLY A 29 -8.99 -31.08 -21.00
CA GLY A 29 -9.72 -31.65 -19.86
C GLY A 29 -11.13 -32.06 -20.27
N GLN A 30 -11.30 -33.30 -20.75
CA GLN A 30 -12.62 -33.94 -20.83
C GLN A 30 -12.60 -35.32 -20.19
N ALA A 31 -13.62 -35.57 -19.36
CA ALA A 31 -13.92 -36.90 -18.86
C ALA A 31 -14.26 -37.82 -20.05
N ALA A 32 -13.63 -38.99 -20.10
CA ALA A 32 -13.71 -39.87 -21.25
C ALA A 32 -15.14 -40.41 -21.48
N THR A 33 -15.85 -39.83 -22.44
CA THR A 33 -16.80 -40.54 -23.29
C THR A 33 -16.12 -40.75 -24.64
N GLU A 34 -16.02 -42.01 -25.07
CA GLU A 34 -15.46 -42.37 -26.37
C GLU A 34 -16.24 -41.66 -27.51
N GLU A 35 -15.54 -41.33 -28.61
CA GLU A 35 -16.02 -40.54 -29.76
C GLU A 35 -16.00 -39.00 -29.60
N ALA A 36 -14.80 -38.42 -29.54
CA ALA A 36 -14.55 -37.03 -29.93
C ALA A 36 -13.43 -36.97 -31.00
N GLU A 37 -13.61 -36.12 -32.01
CA GLU A 37 -12.58 -35.77 -33.01
C GLU A 37 -11.32 -35.21 -32.33
N PRO A 38 -10.11 -35.33 -32.93
CA PRO A 38 -8.88 -34.83 -32.31
C PRO A 38 -8.93 -33.30 -32.16
N GLY A 39 -9.17 -32.85 -30.93
CA GLY A 39 -9.19 -31.44 -30.60
C GLY A 39 -7.85 -30.76 -30.87
N THR A 40 -7.92 -29.53 -31.36
CA THR A 40 -6.73 -28.70 -31.63
C THR A 40 -6.14 -28.27 -30.30
N ALA A 41 -5.04 -28.92 -29.90
CA ALA A 41 -4.33 -28.62 -28.65
C ALA A 41 -4.06 -27.13 -28.48
N SER A 42 -4.74 -26.53 -27.50
CA SER A 42 -4.62 -25.12 -27.15
C SER A 42 -3.24 -24.83 -26.53
N SER A 43 -2.61 -23.75 -26.96
CA SER A 43 -1.29 -23.33 -26.46
C SER A 43 -1.42 -22.32 -25.31
N SER A 44 -0.64 -22.48 -24.25
CA SER A 44 -0.61 -21.54 -23.12
C SER A 44 0.79 -21.12 -22.69
N ALA A 45 0.91 -19.93 -22.12
CA ALA A 45 2.11 -19.48 -21.41
C ALA A 45 1.77 -18.92 -20.03
N ASP A 46 2.51 -19.35 -19.01
CA ASP A 46 2.54 -18.71 -17.70
C ASP A 46 3.40 -17.44 -17.75
N VAL A 47 2.92 -16.33 -17.19
CA VAL A 47 3.65 -15.06 -17.08
C VAL A 47 3.63 -14.61 -15.62
N TYR A 48 4.80 -14.36 -15.04
CA TYR A 48 4.91 -14.01 -13.61
C TYR A 48 5.20 -12.52 -13.44
N LEU A 49 4.20 -11.77 -12.97
CA LEU A 49 4.27 -10.35 -12.63
C LEU A 49 4.34 -10.16 -11.12
N PHE A 50 5.57 -10.28 -10.60
CA PHE A 50 5.91 -10.17 -9.19
C PHE A 50 6.80 -8.93 -9.00
N ASP A 51 6.80 -8.34 -7.80
CA ASP A 51 7.44 -7.04 -7.47
C ASP A 51 6.61 -5.80 -7.92
N THR A 52 7.11 -4.62 -7.59
CA THR A 52 6.56 -3.28 -7.85
C THR A 52 6.41 -2.96 -9.34
N ILE A 53 5.47 -2.07 -9.67
CA ILE A 53 5.23 -1.60 -11.04
C ILE A 53 5.99 -0.29 -11.29
N GLY A 54 6.75 -0.22 -12.40
CA GLY A 54 7.55 0.92 -12.80
C GLY A 54 8.85 1.13 -11.99
N GLY A 55 9.45 2.31 -12.12
CA GLY A 55 10.71 2.67 -11.47
C GLY A 55 11.96 2.07 -12.14
N TRP A 56 13.14 2.31 -11.54
CA TRP A 56 14.43 1.86 -12.09
C TRP A 56 14.64 0.34 -11.95
N PHE A 57 13.89 -0.31 -11.06
CA PHE A 57 14.09 -1.72 -10.69
C PHE A 57 12.80 -2.57 -10.66
N GLY A 58 11.62 -1.95 -10.73
CA GLY A 58 10.35 -2.65 -10.85
C GLY A 58 9.95 -2.91 -12.31
N VAL A 59 8.70 -3.30 -12.48
CA VAL A 59 8.13 -3.77 -13.75
C VAL A 59 7.80 -2.61 -14.68
N THR A 60 8.64 -2.34 -15.67
CA THR A 60 8.32 -1.39 -16.75
C THR A 60 7.49 -2.04 -17.86
N ALA A 61 6.53 -1.28 -18.41
CA ALA A 61 5.68 -1.74 -19.49
C ALA A 61 6.46 -2.01 -20.78
N ASP A 62 7.51 -1.24 -21.10
CA ASP A 62 8.35 -1.52 -22.28
C ASP A 62 8.96 -2.92 -22.22
N ALA A 63 9.55 -3.28 -21.07
CA ALA A 63 10.12 -4.60 -20.89
C ALA A 63 9.04 -5.67 -20.95
N PHE A 64 7.92 -5.50 -20.23
CA PHE A 64 6.80 -6.46 -20.20
C PHE A 64 6.19 -6.70 -21.59
N VAL A 65 5.89 -5.63 -22.32
CA VAL A 65 5.34 -5.68 -23.68
C VAL A 65 6.30 -6.37 -24.63
N ARG A 66 7.61 -6.16 -24.48
CA ARG A 66 8.60 -6.75 -25.41
C ARG A 66 8.63 -8.28 -25.44
N ASP A 67 8.48 -8.98 -24.31
CA ASP A 67 8.44 -10.44 -24.33
C ASP A 67 6.98 -10.95 -24.40
N VAL A 68 6.03 -10.33 -23.69
CA VAL A 68 4.62 -10.77 -23.68
C VAL A 68 3.89 -10.55 -25.02
N ALA A 69 4.08 -9.42 -25.70
CA ALA A 69 3.40 -9.17 -26.99
C ALA A 69 3.97 -10.01 -28.15
N THR A 70 5.02 -10.81 -27.91
CA THR A 70 5.56 -11.78 -28.87
C THR A 70 5.06 -13.20 -28.65
N LEU A 71 4.21 -13.43 -27.63
CA LEU A 71 3.71 -14.77 -27.30
C LEU A 71 2.59 -15.17 -28.26
N ASP A 72 2.93 -16.03 -29.21
CA ASP A 72 1.95 -16.64 -30.10
C ASP A 72 1.26 -17.83 -29.41
N VAL A 73 0.49 -17.54 -28.35
CA VAL A 73 -0.28 -18.51 -27.55
C VAL A 73 -1.77 -18.18 -27.52
N ASP A 74 -2.60 -19.18 -27.23
CA ASP A 74 -4.06 -19.04 -27.17
C ASP A 74 -4.57 -18.61 -25.80
N ARG A 75 -3.82 -18.94 -24.73
CA ARG A 75 -4.07 -18.47 -23.36
C ARG A 75 -2.80 -17.96 -22.67
N ILE A 76 -2.92 -16.86 -21.93
CA ILE A 76 -1.91 -16.39 -20.99
C ILE A 76 -2.46 -16.59 -19.58
N VAL A 77 -1.65 -17.16 -18.69
CA VAL A 77 -1.92 -17.22 -17.24
C VAL A 77 -0.98 -16.24 -16.56
N LEU A 78 -1.48 -15.06 -16.21
CA LEU A 78 -0.73 -14.01 -15.54
C LEU A 78 -0.78 -14.22 -14.02
N HIS A 79 0.27 -14.82 -13.47
CA HIS A 79 0.50 -14.91 -12.04
C HIS A 79 0.91 -13.53 -11.49
N LEU A 80 0.06 -12.94 -10.64
CA LEU A 80 0.18 -11.59 -10.11
C LEU A 80 0.42 -11.59 -8.60
N ASN A 81 1.52 -10.96 -8.17
CA ASN A 81 1.84 -10.75 -6.76
C ASN A 81 2.64 -9.45 -6.56
N SER A 82 1.93 -8.32 -6.46
CA SER A 82 2.52 -6.98 -6.50
C SER A 82 1.79 -5.98 -5.60
N PRO A 83 2.51 -5.10 -4.88
CA PRO A 83 1.94 -3.99 -4.12
C PRO A 83 1.52 -2.81 -5.02
N GLY A 84 1.76 -2.88 -6.33
CA GLY A 84 1.53 -1.78 -7.27
C GLY A 84 2.77 -0.91 -7.46
N GLY A 85 2.58 0.37 -7.78
CA GLY A 85 3.64 1.30 -8.18
C GLY A 85 3.11 2.37 -9.14
N ASP A 86 3.83 2.63 -10.23
CA ASP A 86 3.44 3.67 -11.19
C ASP A 86 2.10 3.35 -11.89
N ALA A 87 1.17 4.31 -11.82
CA ALA A 87 -0.18 4.17 -12.36
C ALA A 87 -0.22 4.15 -13.90
N SER A 88 0.68 4.87 -14.57
CA SER A 88 0.74 4.95 -16.04
C SER A 88 1.31 3.66 -16.63
N GLU A 89 2.35 3.11 -16.02
CA GLU A 89 2.92 1.79 -16.33
C GLU A 89 1.86 0.70 -16.12
N GLY A 90 1.14 0.72 -14.99
CA GLY A 90 0.05 -0.22 -14.69
C GLY A 90 -1.09 -0.18 -15.72
N VAL A 91 -1.58 1.02 -16.08
CA VAL A 91 -2.58 1.19 -17.14
C VAL A 91 -2.06 0.73 -18.51
N THR A 92 -0.77 0.94 -18.79
CA THR A 92 -0.16 0.50 -20.06
C THR A 92 -0.10 -1.02 -20.16
N ILE A 93 0.35 -1.71 -19.11
CA ILE A 93 0.35 -3.18 -19.02
C ILE A 93 -1.09 -3.72 -19.14
N ALA A 94 -2.04 -3.14 -18.41
CA ALA A 94 -3.44 -3.54 -18.45
C ALA A 94 -4.04 -3.44 -19.87
N ASN A 95 -3.80 -2.32 -20.57
CA ASN A 95 -4.29 -2.13 -21.94
C ASN A 95 -3.60 -3.06 -22.94
N MET A 96 -2.32 -3.39 -22.73
CA MET A 96 -1.60 -4.30 -23.62
C MET A 96 -2.04 -5.76 -23.48
N LEU A 97 -2.41 -6.18 -22.26
CA LEU A 97 -3.04 -7.48 -22.02
C LEU A 97 -4.41 -7.57 -22.72
N ARG A 98 -5.28 -6.57 -22.56
CA ARG A 98 -6.60 -6.51 -23.26
C ARG A 98 -6.50 -6.45 -24.78
N ALA A 99 -5.39 -5.95 -25.31
CA ALA A 99 -5.13 -5.89 -26.75
C ALA A 99 -4.47 -7.17 -27.31
N HIS A 100 -4.10 -8.12 -26.45
CA HIS A 100 -3.45 -9.36 -26.85
C HIS A 100 -4.46 -10.34 -27.50
N ARG A 101 -3.98 -11.23 -28.37
CA ARG A 101 -4.84 -12.21 -29.06
C ARG A 101 -5.26 -13.39 -28.19
N ALA A 102 -4.53 -13.62 -27.11
CA ALA A 102 -4.72 -14.75 -26.20
C ALA A 102 -5.80 -14.40 -25.18
N GLN A 103 -6.57 -15.40 -24.74
CA GLN A 103 -7.39 -15.25 -23.54
C GLN A 103 -6.47 -15.03 -22.33
N VAL A 104 -6.68 -13.96 -21.57
CA VAL A 104 -5.88 -13.61 -20.40
C VAL A 104 -6.62 -14.02 -19.13
N GLU A 105 -6.12 -15.07 -18.47
CA GLU A 105 -6.47 -15.34 -17.07
C GLU A 105 -5.47 -14.61 -16.18
N VAL A 106 -5.93 -13.75 -15.26
CA VAL A 106 -5.08 -13.16 -14.23
C VAL A 106 -5.33 -13.88 -12.91
N ARG A 107 -4.27 -14.44 -12.33
CA ARG A 107 -4.32 -15.14 -11.05
C ARG A 107 -3.60 -14.32 -9.98
N VAL A 108 -4.32 -13.82 -9.00
CA VAL A 108 -3.73 -13.11 -7.86
C VAL A 108 -3.24 -14.14 -6.84
N ASP A 109 -1.94 -14.48 -6.87
CA ASP A 109 -1.39 -15.53 -6.02
C ASP A 109 -1.21 -15.08 -4.56
N GLY A 110 -1.05 -13.78 -4.32
CA GLY A 110 -0.87 -13.21 -2.98
C GLY A 110 -1.46 -11.81 -2.84
N LEU A 111 -0.97 -10.86 -3.63
CA LEU A 111 -1.39 -9.46 -3.55
C LEU A 111 -1.59 -8.83 -4.93
N ALA A 112 -2.67 -8.08 -5.09
CA ALA A 112 -2.87 -7.12 -6.18
C ALA A 112 -3.33 -5.78 -5.60
N ALA A 113 -2.38 -4.91 -5.24
CA ALA A 113 -2.68 -3.60 -4.67
C ALA A 113 -2.36 -2.45 -5.64
N SER A 114 -3.07 -1.32 -5.52
CA SER A 114 -2.81 -0.09 -6.27
C SER A 114 -2.70 -0.34 -7.79
N ALA A 115 -1.60 0.01 -8.46
CA ALA A 115 -1.43 -0.20 -9.90
C ALA A 115 -1.57 -1.68 -10.32
N ALA A 116 -1.32 -2.64 -9.43
CA ALA A 116 -1.49 -4.05 -9.71
C ALA A 116 -2.97 -4.49 -9.76
N SER A 117 -3.87 -3.90 -8.97
CA SER A 117 -5.31 -4.20 -9.10
C SER A 117 -5.88 -3.68 -10.42
N VAL A 118 -5.35 -2.58 -10.96
CA VAL A 118 -5.67 -2.10 -12.33
C VAL A 118 -5.26 -3.12 -13.39
N ILE A 119 -4.08 -3.73 -13.24
CA ILE A 119 -3.60 -4.82 -14.11
C ILE A 119 -4.49 -6.06 -13.98
N ALA A 120 -4.94 -6.40 -12.77
CA ALA A 120 -5.88 -7.51 -12.57
C ALA A 120 -7.19 -7.32 -13.36
N MET A 121 -7.72 -6.09 -13.46
CA MET A 121 -8.89 -5.77 -14.28
C MET A 121 -8.67 -5.90 -15.80
N ALA A 122 -7.49 -6.33 -16.26
CA ALA A 122 -7.24 -6.68 -17.66
C ALA A 122 -7.53 -8.15 -18.01
N GLY A 123 -7.79 -9.01 -17.02
CA GLY A 123 -8.13 -10.41 -17.25
C GLY A 123 -9.54 -10.59 -17.79
N ASP A 124 -9.66 -11.40 -18.86
CA ASP A 124 -10.93 -12.00 -19.29
C ASP A 124 -11.53 -12.81 -18.13
N GLU A 125 -10.67 -13.55 -17.41
CA GLU A 125 -10.96 -14.21 -16.14
C GLU A 125 -9.96 -13.73 -15.08
N VAL A 126 -10.46 -13.45 -13.86
CA VAL A 126 -9.66 -13.03 -12.70
C VAL A 126 -9.91 -14.01 -11.55
N VAL A 127 -8.84 -14.71 -11.14
CA VAL A 127 -8.87 -15.78 -10.15
C VAL A 127 -8.10 -15.35 -8.91
N MET A 128 -8.76 -15.28 -7.76
CA MET A 128 -8.11 -14.98 -6.49
C MET A 128 -7.54 -16.25 -5.86
N GLY A 129 -6.25 -16.28 -5.51
CA GLY A 129 -5.65 -17.35 -4.73
C GLY A 129 -6.23 -17.42 -3.31
N ILE A 130 -6.19 -18.60 -2.68
CA ILE A 130 -6.66 -18.76 -1.29
C ILE A 130 -5.77 -17.94 -0.36
N GLY A 131 -6.37 -17.03 0.41
CA GLY A 131 -5.65 -16.09 1.28
C GLY A 131 -5.05 -14.87 0.57
N SER A 132 -5.29 -14.71 -0.74
CA SER A 132 -4.87 -13.52 -1.49
C SER A 132 -5.74 -12.29 -1.16
N GLN A 133 -5.19 -11.11 -1.44
CA GLN A 133 -5.82 -9.81 -1.19
C GLN A 133 -5.76 -8.92 -2.43
N LEU A 134 -6.77 -8.07 -2.60
CA LEU A 134 -6.82 -7.01 -3.59
C LEU A 134 -7.04 -5.67 -2.89
N MET A 135 -6.37 -4.60 -3.32
CA MET A 135 -6.58 -3.25 -2.78
C MET A 135 -6.74 -2.22 -3.90
N VAL A 136 -7.69 -1.30 -3.72
CA VAL A 136 -7.88 -0.11 -4.57
C VAL A 136 -7.78 1.15 -3.73
N HIS A 137 -7.06 2.16 -4.24
CA HIS A 137 -6.90 3.46 -3.59
C HIS A 137 -6.64 4.57 -4.62
N ASP A 138 -6.70 5.82 -4.18
CA ASP A 138 -6.41 7.00 -5.00
C ASP A 138 -4.98 6.98 -5.58
N ALA A 139 -4.80 7.66 -6.71
CA ALA A 139 -3.47 7.96 -7.21
C ALA A 139 -2.77 8.89 -6.20
N TRP A 140 -1.61 8.45 -5.69
CA TRP A 140 -0.81 9.19 -4.74
C TRP A 140 0.48 9.71 -5.41
N GLY A 141 0.98 10.85 -4.93
CA GLY A 141 2.26 11.40 -5.38
C GLY A 141 2.70 12.61 -4.55
N VAL A 142 3.96 12.99 -4.70
CA VAL A 142 4.57 14.14 -4.03
C VAL A 142 4.76 15.28 -5.03
N ALA A 143 4.37 16.48 -4.64
CA ALA A 143 4.65 17.72 -5.38
C ALA A 143 5.20 18.78 -4.44
N ILE A 144 6.15 19.57 -4.95
CA ILE A 144 6.76 20.70 -4.24
C ILE A 144 6.77 21.87 -5.21
N GLY A 145 6.14 22.98 -4.82
CA GLY A 145 6.01 24.15 -5.68
C GLY A 145 5.15 25.25 -5.05
N ASN A 146 4.86 26.27 -5.85
CA ASN A 146 3.93 27.35 -5.50
C ASN A 146 2.46 26.89 -5.64
N ALA A 147 1.52 27.72 -5.19
CA ALA A 147 0.09 27.37 -5.16
C ALA A 147 -0.49 26.93 -6.53
N ALA A 148 -0.02 27.49 -7.65
CA ALA A 148 -0.48 27.09 -8.98
C ALA A 148 0.05 25.72 -9.41
N GLU A 149 1.29 25.39 -9.03
CA GLU A 149 1.94 24.09 -9.26
C GLU A 149 1.27 23.01 -8.39
N MET A 150 0.98 23.31 -7.13
CA MET A 150 0.24 22.40 -6.24
C MET A 150 -1.18 22.12 -6.75
N ALA A 151 -1.90 23.15 -7.19
CA ALA A 151 -3.22 22.97 -7.80
C ALA A 151 -3.16 22.19 -9.12
N GLN A 152 -2.05 22.26 -9.87
CA GLN A 152 -1.84 21.43 -11.06
C GLN A 152 -1.59 19.96 -10.69
N ALA A 153 -0.78 19.70 -9.66
CA ALA A 153 -0.54 18.35 -9.15
C ALA A 153 -1.84 17.69 -8.67
N GLN A 154 -2.68 18.40 -7.91
CA GLN A 154 -3.99 17.92 -7.48
C GLN A 154 -4.86 17.50 -8.69
N ARG A 155 -5.02 18.37 -9.68
CA ARG A 155 -5.83 18.06 -10.89
C ARG A 155 -5.30 16.85 -11.67
N MET A 156 -3.99 16.61 -11.63
CA MET A 156 -3.38 15.43 -12.25
C MET A 156 -3.74 14.16 -11.47
N LEU A 157 -3.59 14.16 -10.14
CA LEU A 157 -3.95 13.02 -9.29
C LEU A 157 -5.45 12.69 -9.35
N ASP A 158 -6.33 13.69 -9.35
CA ASP A 158 -7.78 13.49 -9.55
C ASP A 158 -8.06 12.85 -10.92
N SER A 159 -7.53 13.42 -12.02
CA SER A 159 -7.70 12.89 -13.38
C SER A 159 -7.18 11.45 -13.55
N THR A 160 -6.03 11.13 -12.95
CA THR A 160 -5.50 9.76 -12.92
C THR A 160 -6.44 8.84 -12.15
N SER A 161 -6.91 9.25 -10.98
CA SER A 161 -7.78 8.44 -10.13
C SER A 161 -9.15 8.21 -10.76
N ASP A 162 -9.73 9.21 -11.45
CA ASP A 162 -10.97 9.07 -12.23
C ASP A 162 -10.79 8.03 -13.35
N ALA A 163 -9.64 8.04 -14.03
CA ALA A 163 -9.33 7.05 -15.07
C ALA A 163 -9.16 5.63 -14.49
N LEU A 164 -8.52 5.47 -13.32
CA LEU A 164 -8.42 4.18 -12.64
C LEU A 164 -9.79 3.70 -12.15
N ALA A 165 -10.62 4.58 -11.58
CA ALA A 165 -11.98 4.27 -11.14
C ALA A 165 -12.84 3.75 -12.31
N SER A 166 -12.68 4.31 -13.51
CA SER A 166 -13.39 3.82 -14.70
C SER A 166 -13.01 2.39 -15.11
N THR A 167 -11.80 1.94 -14.75
CA THR A 167 -11.35 0.56 -15.00
C THR A 167 -12.06 -0.44 -14.07
N TYR A 168 -12.25 -0.09 -12.79
CA TYR A 168 -13.04 -0.92 -11.86
C TYR A 168 -14.52 -0.94 -12.26
N ALA A 169 -15.09 0.21 -12.63
CA ALA A 169 -16.46 0.30 -13.14
C ALA A 169 -16.68 -0.58 -14.39
N ALA A 170 -15.69 -0.67 -15.28
CA ALA A 170 -15.77 -1.50 -16.49
C ALA A 170 -15.74 -3.01 -16.22
N LYS A 171 -14.98 -3.50 -15.23
CA LYS A 171 -14.92 -4.93 -14.86
C LYS A 171 -16.08 -5.34 -13.93
N ALA A 172 -16.37 -4.51 -12.92
CA ALA A 172 -17.24 -4.86 -11.79
C ALA A 172 -18.66 -4.23 -11.85
N GLY A 173 -18.92 -3.33 -12.80
CA GLY A 173 -20.15 -2.56 -12.86
C GLY A 173 -20.21 -1.41 -11.84
N GLY A 174 -21.37 -0.77 -11.71
CA GLY A 174 -21.51 0.51 -10.99
C GLY A 174 -21.06 1.70 -11.84
N THR A 175 -20.83 2.86 -11.21
CA THR A 175 -20.33 4.07 -11.88
C THR A 175 -18.90 4.42 -11.47
N THR A 176 -18.21 5.20 -12.31
CA THR A 176 -16.87 5.72 -12.01
C THR A 176 -16.84 6.47 -10.68
N GLU A 177 -17.86 7.27 -10.38
CA GLU A 177 -17.97 8.06 -9.15
C GLU A 177 -18.11 7.17 -7.90
N GLN A 178 -18.82 6.04 -8.01
CA GLN A 178 -18.90 5.08 -6.91
C GLN A 178 -17.54 4.43 -6.64
N TRP A 179 -16.83 3.99 -7.69
CA TRP A 179 -15.48 3.44 -7.55
C TRP A 179 -14.45 4.48 -7.10
N ARG A 180 -14.64 5.75 -7.47
CA ARG A 180 -13.85 6.88 -6.98
C ARG A 180 -13.96 7.01 -5.45
N GLU A 181 -15.14 6.84 -4.89
CA GLU A 181 -15.34 6.86 -3.43
C GLU A 181 -14.70 5.66 -2.73
N VAL A 182 -14.81 4.46 -3.32
CA VAL A 182 -14.11 3.25 -2.83
C VAL A 182 -12.60 3.43 -2.81
N MET A 183 -12.03 4.11 -3.81
CA MET A 183 -10.61 4.45 -3.87
C MET A 183 -10.22 5.51 -2.82
N ARG A 184 -11.02 6.57 -2.64
CA ARG A 184 -10.77 7.60 -1.62
C ARG A 184 -10.73 7.03 -0.20
N ALA A 185 -11.47 5.95 0.05
CA ALA A 185 -11.51 5.25 1.34
C ALA A 185 -10.33 4.28 1.58
N GLU A 186 -9.46 4.03 0.59
CA GLU A 186 -8.46 2.94 0.57
C GLU A 186 -9.09 1.57 0.93
N THR A 187 -9.69 0.91 -0.06
CA THR A 187 -10.47 -0.31 0.18
C THR A 187 -9.67 -1.57 -0.11
N TRP A 188 -9.57 -2.43 0.91
CA TRP A 188 -8.97 -3.76 0.84
C TRP A 188 -10.04 -4.85 0.77
N TYR A 189 -9.77 -5.92 0.01
CA TYR A 189 -10.65 -7.06 -0.21
C TYR A 189 -9.90 -8.37 0.06
N THR A 190 -10.51 -9.31 0.79
CA THR A 190 -10.15 -10.74 0.70
C THR A 190 -10.51 -11.31 -0.67
N ALA A 191 -10.02 -12.51 -0.98
CA ALA A 191 -10.39 -13.27 -2.18
C ALA A 191 -11.93 -13.36 -2.39
N ASP A 192 -12.70 -13.77 -1.38
CA ASP A 192 -14.17 -13.87 -1.47
C ASP A 192 -14.85 -12.51 -1.61
N GLU A 193 -14.35 -11.49 -0.91
CA GLU A 193 -14.86 -10.12 -1.02
C GLU A 193 -14.58 -9.51 -2.40
N ALA A 194 -13.43 -9.78 -3.02
CA ALA A 194 -13.11 -9.32 -4.37
C ALA A 194 -14.05 -9.95 -5.42
N VAL A 195 -14.41 -11.23 -5.25
CA VAL A 195 -15.45 -11.87 -6.08
C VAL A 195 -16.82 -11.25 -5.83
N ALA A 196 -17.19 -11.03 -4.56
CA ALA A 196 -18.46 -10.38 -4.21
C ALA A 196 -18.55 -8.91 -4.69
N ALA A 197 -17.41 -8.24 -4.89
CA ALA A 197 -17.29 -6.91 -5.46
C ALA A 197 -17.47 -6.85 -6.98
N GLY A 198 -17.31 -7.98 -7.68
CA GLY A 198 -17.18 -8.04 -9.14
C GLY A 198 -15.77 -7.73 -9.66
N LEU A 199 -14.77 -7.60 -8.76
CA LEU A 199 -13.37 -7.38 -9.12
C LEU A 199 -12.65 -8.68 -9.50
N ALA A 200 -13.18 -9.83 -9.06
CA ALA A 200 -12.73 -11.15 -9.47
C ALA A 200 -13.91 -12.03 -9.88
N ASP A 201 -13.64 -13.04 -10.70
CA ASP A 201 -14.66 -13.96 -11.22
C ASP A 201 -14.83 -15.17 -10.29
N ARG A 202 -13.76 -15.63 -9.64
CA ARG A 202 -13.80 -16.72 -8.63
C ARG A 202 -12.57 -16.74 -7.71
N VAL A 203 -12.69 -17.52 -6.63
CA VAL A 203 -11.56 -17.96 -5.80
C VAL A 203 -11.06 -19.30 -6.35
N ALA A 204 -9.74 -19.52 -6.35
CA ALA A 204 -9.11 -20.78 -6.76
C ALA A 204 -9.49 -21.93 -5.81
N ALA A 205 -9.69 -23.14 -6.36
CA ALA A 205 -9.81 -24.34 -5.53
C ALA A 205 -8.47 -24.72 -4.89
N ALA A 206 -8.52 -25.46 -3.78
CA ALA A 206 -7.32 -25.82 -2.99
C ALA A 206 -6.27 -26.63 -3.76
N ASP A 207 -6.70 -27.41 -4.76
CA ASP A 207 -5.84 -28.26 -5.58
C ASP A 207 -5.46 -27.59 -6.93
N GLU A 208 -5.91 -26.36 -7.20
CA GLU A 208 -5.58 -25.63 -8.44
C GLU A 208 -4.21 -24.96 -8.36
N THR A 209 -3.17 -25.67 -8.80
CA THR A 209 -1.91 -25.05 -9.21
C THR A 209 -2.08 -24.49 -10.63
N GLY A 210 -2.25 -23.17 -10.76
CA GLY A 210 -2.52 -22.50 -12.05
C GLY A 210 -1.42 -22.63 -13.11
N THR A 211 -0.23 -23.10 -12.70
CA THR A 211 0.90 -23.37 -13.58
C THR A 211 0.60 -24.51 -14.55
N ALA A 212 0.80 -24.31 -15.85
CA ALA A 212 0.81 -25.42 -16.79
C ALA A 212 1.95 -26.41 -16.44
N ALA A 213 1.75 -27.71 -16.71
CA ALA A 213 2.58 -28.78 -16.17
C ALA A 213 4.06 -28.70 -16.60
N GLY A 214 4.90 -28.12 -15.73
CA GLY A 214 6.30 -27.79 -16.00
C GLY A 214 7.09 -27.49 -14.73
N GLU A 215 8.36 -27.10 -14.90
CA GLU A 215 9.29 -26.79 -13.80
C GLU A 215 8.76 -25.63 -12.94
N GLN A 216 8.63 -25.84 -11.62
CA GLN A 216 8.19 -24.79 -10.69
C GLN A 216 9.15 -23.60 -10.74
N ILE A 217 8.67 -22.50 -11.31
CA ILE A 217 9.38 -21.23 -11.35
C ILE A 217 9.28 -20.60 -9.96
N THR A 218 10.33 -20.71 -9.15
CA THR A 218 10.49 -19.82 -7.99
C THR A 218 10.89 -18.43 -8.50
N PRO A 219 10.09 -17.36 -8.24
CA PRO A 219 10.50 -15.99 -8.53
C PRO A 219 11.73 -15.61 -7.71
N GLY A 220 12.61 -14.78 -8.28
CA GLY A 220 13.72 -14.20 -7.53
C GLY A 220 13.23 -13.13 -6.55
N GLY A 221 13.93 -12.97 -5.41
CA GLY A 221 13.67 -11.88 -4.48
C GLY A 221 13.97 -10.50 -5.07
N SER A 222 13.30 -9.49 -4.52
CA SER A 222 13.30 -8.09 -4.97
C SER A 222 14.68 -7.42 -4.92
N SER A 223 14.87 -6.36 -5.73
CA SER A 223 15.95 -5.40 -5.50
C SER A 223 15.76 -4.06 -6.24
N GLY A 224 15.44 -2.96 -5.54
CA GLY A 224 16.13 -1.66 -5.74
C GLY A 224 15.34 -0.34 -5.85
N SER A 225 14.03 -0.27 -5.60
CA SER A 225 13.21 0.93 -5.87
C SER A 225 13.68 2.23 -5.18
N PHE A 226 13.12 3.40 -5.57
CA PHE A 226 13.47 4.70 -4.95
C PHE A 226 13.21 4.72 -3.44
N TRP A 227 12.21 3.95 -2.99
CA TRP A 227 11.85 3.76 -1.59
C TRP A 227 12.84 2.85 -0.84
N ASP A 228 13.47 1.89 -1.52
CA ASP A 228 14.43 0.95 -0.94
C ASP A 228 15.66 1.65 -0.36
N MET A 229 16.04 2.85 -0.83
CA MET A 229 17.16 3.60 -0.24
C MET A 229 16.88 4.01 1.21
N TRP A 230 15.61 4.20 1.59
CA TRP A 230 15.20 4.52 2.96
C TRP A 230 14.95 3.25 3.79
N ASP A 231 14.41 2.19 3.16
CA ASP A 231 14.00 0.95 3.84
C ASP A 231 15.14 -0.09 3.99
N SER A 232 16.24 0.06 3.24
CA SER A 232 17.47 -0.75 3.28
C SER A 232 18.22 -0.75 4.63
N LEU A 233 17.72 -0.02 5.63
CA LEU A 233 18.20 -0.08 7.02
C LEU A 233 17.42 -1.08 7.91
N ALA A 234 16.31 -1.68 7.44
CA ALA A 234 15.39 -2.48 8.27
C ALA A 234 15.33 -3.98 7.93
N ALA A 235 14.78 -4.41 6.78
CA ALA A 235 14.76 -5.83 6.34
C ALA A 235 14.33 -6.00 4.86
N PRO A 236 15.06 -6.79 4.03
CA PRO A 236 14.82 -6.86 2.57
C PRO A 236 13.74 -7.86 2.08
N ASP A 237 13.07 -8.60 2.96
CA ASP A 237 12.32 -9.81 2.59
C ASP A 237 10.78 -9.67 2.62
N ARG A 238 10.22 -8.45 2.61
CA ARG A 238 8.76 -8.22 2.72
C ARG A 238 8.28 -7.04 1.89
N PHE A 239 7.08 -7.16 1.32
CA PHE A 239 6.32 -5.98 0.91
C PHE A 239 5.95 -5.19 2.16
N ASP A 240 6.53 -4.01 2.37
CA ASP A 240 6.07 -3.14 3.45
C ASP A 240 4.74 -2.48 3.06
N LEU A 241 3.66 -2.99 3.66
CA LEU A 241 2.33 -2.42 3.50
C LEU A 241 2.09 -1.22 4.43
N SER A 242 3.07 -0.79 5.24
CA SER A 242 2.95 0.39 6.11
C SER A 242 2.91 1.72 5.35
N ALA A 243 3.31 1.72 4.08
CA ALA A 243 3.15 2.85 3.16
C ALA A 243 1.67 3.16 2.81
N PHE A 244 0.75 2.24 3.09
CA PHE A 244 -0.70 2.42 2.91
C PHE A 244 -1.38 2.76 4.24
N THR A 245 -2.54 3.41 4.18
CA THR A 245 -3.37 3.80 5.34
C THR A 245 -3.71 2.59 6.21
N TYR A 246 -3.97 1.45 5.56
CA TYR A 246 -4.20 0.16 6.20
C TYR A 246 -3.17 -0.85 5.69
N ALA A 247 -2.29 -1.31 6.57
CA ALA A 247 -1.36 -2.40 6.24
C ALA A 247 -2.08 -3.76 6.20
N GLY A 248 -2.83 -4.00 5.13
CA GLY A 248 -3.58 -5.23 4.85
C GLY A 248 -5.04 -5.22 5.31
N ARG A 249 -5.82 -6.15 4.74
CA ARG A 249 -7.28 -6.28 4.93
C ARG A 249 -7.72 -6.38 6.38
N ASP A 250 -6.96 -7.06 7.25
CA ASP A 250 -7.26 -7.22 8.68
C ASP A 250 -7.26 -5.89 9.45
N ARG A 251 -6.63 -4.85 8.90
CA ARG A 251 -6.56 -3.50 9.49
C ARG A 251 -7.52 -2.51 8.82
N ALA A 252 -8.11 -2.88 7.69
CA ALA A 252 -9.01 -2.05 6.90
C ALA A 252 -10.48 -2.20 7.36
N PRO A 253 -11.32 -1.17 7.17
CA PRO A 253 -12.78 -1.26 7.32
C PRO A 253 -13.42 -2.36 6.46
N ALA A 254 -14.72 -2.62 6.65
CA ALA A 254 -15.46 -3.51 5.77
C ALA A 254 -15.56 -2.89 4.35
N PRO A 255 -15.26 -3.64 3.27
CA PRO A 255 -15.17 -3.08 1.93
C PRO A 255 -16.52 -2.66 1.35
N ALA A 256 -16.49 -1.55 0.61
CA ALA A 256 -17.61 -1.08 -0.19
C ALA A 256 -17.73 -1.89 -1.50
N MET A 257 -18.97 -2.10 -1.96
CA MET A 257 -19.32 -2.98 -3.09
C MET A 257 -20.22 -2.28 -4.13
N PRO A 258 -19.68 -1.39 -5.01
CA PRO A 258 -20.49 -0.64 -5.99
C PRO A 258 -21.29 -1.50 -6.97
N GLY A 259 -20.78 -2.68 -7.33
CA GLY A 259 -21.35 -3.54 -8.39
C GLY A 259 -22.73 -4.13 -8.09
N ARG A 260 -23.22 -4.09 -6.85
CA ARG A 260 -24.59 -4.53 -6.53
C ARG A 260 -25.63 -3.43 -6.69
N THR A 261 -26.23 -3.38 -7.89
CA THR A 261 -27.66 -3.07 -7.97
C THR A 261 -28.46 -4.30 -7.54
N THR A 262 -28.70 -4.42 -6.24
CA THR A 262 -29.69 -5.37 -5.70
C THR A 262 -30.39 -4.70 -4.53
N PRO A 263 -31.74 -4.70 -4.45
CA PRO A 263 -32.44 -4.08 -3.35
C PRO A 263 -32.00 -4.67 -2.00
N ALA A 264 -31.91 -3.82 -0.98
CA ALA A 264 -31.43 -4.20 0.34
C ALA A 264 -32.16 -5.43 0.88
N ALA A 265 -31.42 -6.51 1.13
CA ALA A 265 -31.94 -7.75 1.66
C ALA A 265 -31.35 -8.02 3.05
N SER A 266 -32.23 -7.86 4.04
CA SER A 266 -32.04 -8.20 5.46
C SER A 266 -31.48 -9.61 5.69
N ALA A 267 -30.84 -9.78 6.83
CA ALA A 267 -30.48 -11.07 7.42
C ALA A 267 -31.63 -12.08 7.41
N ALA A 268 -31.37 -13.29 6.93
CA ALA A 268 -32.29 -14.42 7.03
C ALA A 268 -32.12 -15.13 8.39
N GLY A 269 -32.85 -14.64 9.40
CA GLY A 269 -32.68 -15.07 10.80
C GLY A 269 -33.96 -15.45 11.58
N ARG A 270 -35.16 -15.43 10.96
CA ARG A 270 -36.35 -16.22 11.36
C ARG A 270 -37.61 -15.95 10.52
N SER A 271 -38.24 -17.06 10.09
CA SER A 271 -39.68 -17.35 9.96
C SER A 271 -40.73 -16.25 9.69
N THR A 272 -41.34 -16.34 8.50
CA THR A 272 -42.81 -16.31 8.24
C THR A 272 -43.72 -15.21 8.81
N THR A 273 -44.43 -14.56 7.88
CA THR A 273 -45.71 -13.83 8.05
C THR A 273 -45.63 -12.46 8.77
N GLU A 274 -45.63 -11.37 8.00
CA GLU A 274 -46.81 -10.51 7.80
C GLU A 274 -46.47 -9.22 7.02
N ARG A 275 -47.48 -8.65 6.36
CA ARG A 275 -47.38 -7.43 5.54
C ARG A 275 -47.55 -6.19 6.44
N SER A 276 -46.61 -5.94 7.36
CA SER A 276 -46.77 -4.92 8.42
C SER A 276 -45.48 -4.19 8.83
N GLY A 277 -44.67 -3.74 7.86
CA GLY A 277 -43.39 -3.03 8.13
C GLY A 277 -43.50 -1.51 8.30
N LEU A 278 -44.50 -0.86 7.68
CA LEU A 278 -44.66 0.61 7.69
C LEU A 278 -45.50 1.12 8.88
N VAL A 279 -46.40 0.28 9.40
CA VAL A 279 -47.31 0.65 10.50
C VAL A 279 -46.55 0.88 11.83
N PRO A 280 -45.64 0.00 12.28
CA PRO A 280 -44.96 0.18 13.57
C PRO A 280 -44.08 1.44 13.63
N PHE A 281 -43.48 1.82 12.49
CA PHE A 281 -42.64 3.02 12.39
C PHE A 281 -43.48 4.29 12.50
N LEU A 282 -44.58 4.38 11.74
CA LEU A 282 -45.48 5.53 11.81
C LEU A 282 -46.19 5.64 13.16
N ASP A 283 -46.44 4.52 13.85
CA ASP A 283 -47.05 4.54 15.19
C ASP A 283 -46.07 4.99 16.29
N ASP A 284 -44.79 4.63 16.23
CA ASP A 284 -43.76 5.19 17.12
C ASP A 284 -43.55 6.70 16.87
N VAL A 285 -43.58 7.13 15.61
CA VAL A 285 -43.54 8.56 15.24
C VAL A 285 -44.78 9.31 15.78
N ARG A 286 -46.00 8.79 15.56
CA ARG A 286 -47.23 9.36 16.14
C ARG A 286 -47.18 9.45 17.66
N GLN A 287 -46.71 8.40 18.33
CA GLN A 287 -46.59 8.35 19.78
C GLN A 287 -45.60 9.41 20.32
N ARG A 288 -44.48 9.62 19.64
CA ARG A 288 -43.47 10.63 20.03
C ARG A 288 -43.91 12.06 19.76
N LEU A 289 -44.70 12.28 18.70
CA LEU A 289 -45.29 13.58 18.35
C LEU A 289 -46.64 13.87 19.03
N GLY A 290 -47.12 12.96 19.89
CA GLY A 290 -48.39 13.13 20.61
C GLY A 290 -49.67 13.07 19.75
N VAL A 291 -49.56 12.71 18.46
CA VAL A 291 -50.67 12.69 17.50
C VAL A 291 -51.52 11.43 17.66
N ALA A 292 -52.81 11.52 17.32
CA ALA A 292 -53.73 10.39 17.42
C ALA A 292 -53.27 9.19 16.57
N ALA A 293 -53.41 7.97 17.09
CA ALA A 293 -52.93 6.73 16.45
C ALA A 293 -53.55 6.46 15.05
N ASN A 294 -54.67 7.10 14.73
CA ASN A 294 -55.35 7.04 13.43
C ASN A 294 -55.13 8.29 12.55
N ALA A 295 -54.22 9.19 12.92
CA ALA A 295 -53.91 10.39 12.15
C ALA A 295 -53.30 10.04 10.78
N ASP A 296 -53.78 10.72 9.74
CA ASP A 296 -53.25 10.57 8.39
C ASP A 296 -51.81 11.12 8.26
N GLU A 297 -51.13 10.71 7.20
CA GLU A 297 -49.72 11.03 6.95
C GLU A 297 -49.48 12.55 6.87
N THR A 298 -50.42 13.31 6.31
CA THR A 298 -50.40 14.78 6.29
C THR A 298 -50.45 15.40 7.67
N THR A 299 -51.27 14.87 8.58
CA THR A 299 -51.35 15.35 9.97
C THR A 299 -50.09 15.00 10.76
N VAL A 300 -49.49 13.84 10.51
CA VAL A 300 -48.22 13.42 11.16
C VAL A 300 -47.04 14.27 10.68
N LEU A 301 -46.99 14.61 9.38
CA LEU A 301 -45.95 15.50 8.84
C LEU A 301 -46.07 16.92 9.40
N ALA A 302 -47.29 17.48 9.47
CA ALA A 302 -47.50 18.81 10.05
C ALA A 302 -47.07 18.87 11.54
N ALA A 303 -47.41 17.85 12.34
CA ALA A 303 -46.99 17.77 13.73
C ALA A 303 -45.48 17.56 13.90
N LEU A 304 -44.80 16.95 12.92
CA LEU A 304 -43.33 16.83 12.91
C LEU A 304 -42.66 18.17 12.57
N GLU A 305 -43.21 18.93 11.65
CA GLU A 305 -42.74 20.27 11.26
C GLU A 305 -42.92 21.25 12.43
N GLU A 306 -44.10 21.27 13.06
CA GLU A 306 -44.39 22.04 14.28
C GLU A 306 -43.43 21.68 15.44
N ALA A 307 -43.17 20.39 15.68
CA ALA A 307 -42.23 19.95 16.73
C ALA A 307 -40.74 20.17 16.39
N LEU A 308 -40.41 20.54 15.15
CA LEU A 308 -39.08 20.99 14.74
C LEU A 308 -38.94 22.51 14.89
N ASP A 309 -39.99 23.26 14.55
CA ASP A 309 -40.06 24.72 14.71
C ASP A 309 -40.11 25.12 16.20
N GLU A 310 -40.92 24.47 17.04
CA GLU A 310 -40.89 24.64 18.52
C GLU A 310 -39.50 24.36 19.12
N ARG A 311 -38.67 23.58 18.41
CA ARG A 311 -37.29 23.26 18.81
C ARG A 311 -36.25 24.26 18.31
N ALA A 312 -36.63 25.11 17.36
CA ALA A 312 -35.84 26.24 16.89
C ALA A 312 -36.13 27.51 17.71
N ASP A 313 -37.38 27.68 18.17
CA ASP A 313 -37.80 28.82 18.99
C ASP A 313 -37.45 28.68 20.50
N GLY A 314 -36.89 27.53 20.92
CA GLY A 314 -36.71 27.18 22.33
C GLY A 314 -35.49 27.76 23.05
N ASP A 315 -34.62 28.53 22.39
CA ASP A 315 -33.34 29.01 22.94
C ASP A 315 -33.25 30.55 23.17
N ASP A 316 -34.27 31.36 22.79
CA ASP A 316 -34.22 32.83 22.86
C ASP A 316 -35.40 33.48 23.65
N GLU A 317 -35.35 33.41 24.99
CA GLU A 317 -36.01 34.39 25.88
C GLU A 317 -35.00 34.95 26.90
N ASP A 318 -34.21 35.96 26.50
CA ASP A 318 -33.98 37.21 27.28
C ASP A 318 -33.06 38.20 26.54
N ASP A 319 -33.51 39.46 26.48
CA ASP A 319 -32.78 40.71 26.22
C ASP A 319 -31.94 40.94 24.92
N ASP A 320 -32.54 41.81 24.08
CA ASP A 320 -31.95 43.03 23.50
C ASP A 320 -31.40 43.06 22.04
N GLU A 321 -31.51 44.26 21.46
CA GLU A 321 -31.25 44.74 20.10
C GLU A 321 -30.36 43.91 19.11
N THR A 322 -30.98 43.53 17.98
CA THR A 322 -30.35 43.38 16.65
C THR A 322 -29.15 42.44 16.51
N ASN A 323 -29.39 41.18 16.14
CA ASN A 323 -28.33 40.30 15.63
C ASN A 323 -28.72 39.59 14.32
N THR A 324 -28.56 40.29 13.19
CA THR A 324 -28.38 39.60 11.89
C THR A 324 -27.09 38.77 12.00
N PRO A 325 -27.08 37.46 11.66
CA PRO A 325 -25.87 36.64 11.78
C PRO A 325 -24.69 37.34 11.11
N ALA A 326 -23.67 37.70 11.91
CA ALA A 326 -22.55 38.50 11.44
C ALA A 326 -21.86 37.77 10.29
N GLN A 327 -21.98 38.33 9.09
CA GLN A 327 -21.46 37.74 7.88
C GLN A 327 -19.94 37.58 8.04
N LEU A 328 -19.48 36.33 8.12
CA LEU A 328 -18.08 36.01 8.45
C LEU A 328 -17.15 36.76 7.47
N PRO A 329 -16.04 37.36 7.96
CA PRO A 329 -15.12 38.08 7.09
C PRO A 329 -14.63 37.20 5.95
N GLU A 330 -14.43 37.79 4.77
CA GLU A 330 -13.95 37.09 3.59
C GLU A 330 -12.62 36.35 3.89
N GLY A 331 -12.63 35.02 3.77
CA GLY A 331 -11.51 34.15 4.15
C GLY A 331 -11.60 33.49 5.53
N VAL A 332 -12.70 33.68 6.29
CA VAL A 332 -12.96 32.96 7.55
C VAL A 332 -13.95 31.82 7.32
N GLU A 333 -13.49 30.59 7.46
CA GLU A 333 -14.31 29.38 7.35
C GLU A 333 -14.61 28.80 8.74
N PRO A 334 -15.88 28.45 9.07
CA PRO A 334 -16.24 27.90 10.37
C PRO A 334 -15.75 26.45 10.50
N VAL A 335 -14.80 26.21 11.41
CA VAL A 335 -14.31 24.87 11.74
C VAL A 335 -15.12 24.31 12.92
N ASP A 336 -15.64 23.10 12.77
CA ASP A 336 -16.34 22.39 13.86
C ASP A 336 -15.44 22.25 15.11
N SER A 337 -16.07 22.34 16.29
CA SER A 337 -15.40 22.30 17.58
C SER A 337 -14.71 20.96 17.88
N GLN A 338 -15.26 19.84 17.41
CA GLN A 338 -14.65 18.52 17.56
C GLN A 338 -13.51 18.33 16.56
N ALA A 339 -13.69 18.79 15.31
CA ALA A 339 -12.63 18.81 14.30
C ALA A 339 -11.42 19.65 14.76
N LEU A 340 -11.65 20.84 15.32
CA LEU A 340 -10.60 21.68 15.90
C LEU A 340 -9.91 21.02 17.10
N ALA A 341 -10.66 20.32 17.96
CA ALA A 341 -10.09 19.55 19.07
C ALA A 341 -9.23 18.38 18.57
N GLN A 342 -9.65 17.72 17.49
CA GLN A 342 -8.89 16.62 16.87
C GLN A 342 -7.60 17.12 16.23
N LEU A 343 -7.66 18.16 15.39
CA LEU A 343 -6.47 18.79 14.79
C LEU A 343 -5.44 19.23 15.84
N ARG A 344 -5.90 19.73 17.00
CA ARG A 344 -5.01 20.09 18.12
C ARG A 344 -4.34 18.88 18.78
N ARG A 345 -5.04 17.74 18.89
CA ARG A 345 -4.46 16.47 19.37
C ARG A 345 -3.42 15.94 18.39
N ASP A 346 -3.75 15.92 17.09
CA ASP A 346 -2.87 15.35 16.06
C ASP A 346 -1.62 16.21 15.87
N ALA A 347 -1.74 17.54 15.94
CA ALA A 347 -0.59 18.45 15.93
C ALA A 347 0.32 18.25 17.18
N GLU A 348 -0.23 17.87 18.32
CA GLU A 348 0.56 17.55 19.52
C GLU A 348 1.27 16.20 19.40
N LEU A 349 0.58 15.16 18.91
CA LEU A 349 1.20 13.87 18.60
C LEU A 349 2.30 14.00 17.54
N GLY A 350 2.11 14.84 16.52
CA GLY A 350 3.12 15.17 15.52
C GLY A 350 4.36 15.84 16.12
N ARG A 351 4.19 16.84 17.00
CA ARG A 351 5.32 17.45 17.74
C ARG A 351 6.08 16.43 18.58
N GLN A 352 5.37 15.55 19.28
CA GLN A 352 5.98 14.51 20.10
C GLN A 352 6.73 13.44 19.27
N ALA A 353 6.22 13.11 18.08
CA ALA A 353 6.91 12.23 17.14
C ALA A 353 8.19 12.88 16.58
N HIS A 354 8.13 14.15 16.16
CA HIS A 354 9.30 14.90 15.68
C HIS A 354 10.39 15.00 16.76
N ALA A 355 10.02 15.39 17.98
CA ALA A 355 10.97 15.49 19.11
C ALA A 355 11.53 14.13 19.56
N ARG A 356 10.89 13.01 19.20
CA ARG A 356 11.44 11.66 19.36
C ARG A 356 12.48 11.38 18.28
N GLN A 357 12.14 11.60 17.02
CA GLN A 357 13.04 11.41 15.88
C GLN A 357 14.32 12.25 16.01
N GLU A 358 14.20 13.55 16.32
CA GLU A 358 15.37 14.43 16.52
C GLU A 358 16.30 14.00 17.67
N ARG A 359 15.80 13.23 18.64
CA ARG A 359 16.63 12.64 19.70
C ARG A 359 17.32 11.36 19.21
N GLU A 360 16.57 10.48 18.56
CA GLU A 360 17.06 9.22 18.00
C GLU A 360 18.17 9.49 16.94
N ASP A 361 17.99 10.48 16.07
CA ASP A 361 18.99 10.94 15.10
C ASP A 361 20.28 11.44 15.78
N ARG A 362 20.16 12.20 16.87
CA ARG A 362 21.31 12.69 17.65
C ARG A 362 22.05 11.55 18.34
N GLU A 363 21.33 10.57 18.87
CA GLU A 363 21.92 9.38 19.48
C GLU A 363 22.65 8.52 18.45
N ALA A 364 22.02 8.22 17.32
CA ALA A 364 22.63 7.48 16.21
C ALA A 364 23.89 8.17 15.67
N LEU A 365 23.89 9.50 15.52
CA LEU A 365 25.06 10.27 15.07
C LEU A 365 26.24 10.17 16.03
N VAL A 366 26.00 10.25 17.34
CA VAL A 366 27.05 10.13 18.37
C VAL A 366 27.56 8.70 18.47
N ASP A 367 26.69 7.69 18.42
CA ASP A 367 27.09 6.29 18.50
C ASP A 367 27.86 5.84 17.24
N ALA A 368 27.51 6.33 16.06
CA ALA A 368 28.29 6.15 14.83
C ALA A 368 29.69 6.82 14.94
N ALA A 369 29.77 8.01 15.52
CA ALA A 369 31.06 8.69 15.74
C ALA A 369 31.94 7.98 16.78
N ILE A 370 31.34 7.32 17.78
CA ILE A 370 32.04 6.41 18.70
C ILE A 370 32.53 5.17 17.96
N ALA A 371 31.67 4.50 17.16
CA ALA A 371 32.03 3.29 16.42
C ALA A 371 33.15 3.52 15.38
N ASP A 372 33.19 4.69 14.75
CA ASP A 372 34.28 5.13 13.86
C ASP A 372 35.58 5.54 14.60
N GLY A 373 35.58 5.55 15.94
CA GLY A 373 36.70 6.02 16.75
C GLY A 373 37.01 7.51 16.58
N ARG A 374 36.01 8.33 16.21
CA ARG A 374 36.16 9.80 16.10
C ARG A 374 36.11 10.48 17.49
N ILE A 375 35.30 9.94 18.39
CA ILE A 375 35.09 10.43 19.76
C ILE A 375 35.13 9.29 20.78
N ALA A 376 35.38 9.61 22.05
CA ALA A 376 35.45 8.59 23.10
C ALA A 376 34.04 8.20 23.57
N PRO A 377 33.81 6.93 23.97
CA PRO A 377 32.56 6.54 24.64
C PRO A 377 32.26 7.40 25.87
N ALA A 378 33.29 7.78 26.63
CA ALA A 378 33.18 8.67 27.79
C ALA A 378 32.68 10.09 27.44
N SER A 379 32.78 10.51 26.18
CA SER A 379 32.32 11.81 25.69
C SER A 379 30.86 11.79 25.19
N ARG A 380 30.18 10.63 25.12
CA ARG A 380 28.82 10.47 24.57
C ARG A 380 27.84 11.52 25.11
N ALA A 381 27.76 11.62 26.44
CA ALA A 381 26.82 12.52 27.11
C ALA A 381 27.06 13.99 26.76
N ALA A 382 28.33 14.43 26.74
CA ALA A 382 28.67 15.81 26.41
C ALA A 382 28.32 16.17 24.96
N TRP A 383 28.52 15.23 24.01
CA TRP A 383 28.14 15.43 22.62
C TRP A 383 26.62 15.49 22.43
N LEU A 384 25.84 14.65 23.12
CA LEU A 384 24.38 14.70 23.07
C LEU A 384 23.84 16.02 23.62
N THR A 385 24.36 16.51 24.75
CA THR A 385 24.00 17.83 25.28
C THR A 385 24.36 18.96 24.33
N ASN A 386 25.51 18.90 23.65
CA ASN A 386 25.92 19.93 22.68
C ASN A 386 25.03 19.92 21.42
N LEU A 387 24.68 18.74 20.91
CA LEU A 387 23.76 18.56 19.79
C LEU A 387 22.30 18.92 20.13
N GLU A 388 21.93 18.95 21.42
CA GLU A 388 20.63 19.48 21.86
C GLU A 388 20.62 21.01 21.94
N ALA A 389 21.74 21.60 22.37
CA ALA A 389 21.89 23.05 22.53
C ALA A 389 22.11 23.80 21.20
N ASP A 390 22.64 23.13 20.17
CA ASP A 390 22.77 23.64 18.80
C ASP A 390 21.84 22.88 17.84
N PRO A 391 20.58 23.33 17.65
CA PRO A 391 19.66 22.74 16.68
C PRO A 391 20.08 22.97 15.23
N GLY A 392 21.07 23.84 14.96
CA GLY A 392 21.63 24.07 13.64
C GLY A 392 22.58 22.96 13.17
N THR A 393 23.45 23.28 12.23
CA THR A 393 24.43 22.31 11.70
C THR A 393 25.76 22.34 12.46
N GLY A 394 26.08 23.37 13.23
CA GLY A 394 27.45 23.62 13.75
C GLY A 394 28.05 22.46 14.54
N ALA A 395 27.34 21.94 15.54
CA ALA A 395 27.75 20.78 16.33
C ALA A 395 27.81 19.48 15.49
N ARG A 396 26.88 19.31 14.52
CA ARG A 396 26.83 18.17 13.59
C ARG A 396 28.02 18.18 12.62
N ASP A 397 28.29 19.33 12.00
CA ASP A 397 29.41 19.57 11.08
C ASP A 397 30.75 19.38 11.80
N THR A 398 30.86 19.87 13.04
CA THR A 398 32.05 19.65 13.88
C THR A 398 32.28 18.16 14.11
N LEU A 399 31.25 17.40 14.51
CA LEU A 399 31.35 15.96 14.74
C LEU A 399 31.65 15.19 13.44
N ALA A 400 31.10 15.63 12.30
CA ALA A 400 31.37 15.06 10.99
C ALA A 400 32.83 15.31 10.52
N SER A 401 33.42 16.46 10.88
CA SER A 401 34.78 16.86 10.51
C SER A 401 35.90 16.08 11.22
N LEU A 402 35.57 15.37 12.32
CA LEU A 402 36.54 14.59 13.08
C LEU A 402 37.03 13.37 12.27
N GLN A 403 38.36 13.18 12.26
CA GLN A 403 39.00 12.08 11.55
C GLN A 403 38.64 10.72 12.20
N LYS A 404 38.34 9.71 11.38
CA LYS A 404 38.11 8.33 11.85
C LYS A 404 39.39 7.73 12.45
N GLY A 405 39.24 6.90 13.48
CA GLY A 405 40.35 6.22 14.15
C GLY A 405 41.25 7.11 15.02
N LEU A 406 40.80 8.32 15.41
CA LEU A 406 41.46 9.15 16.42
C LEU A 406 41.61 8.42 17.77
N ILE A 407 40.67 7.53 18.07
CA ILE A 407 40.63 6.71 19.28
C ILE A 407 40.57 5.24 18.88
N PRO A 408 41.46 4.37 19.42
CA PRO A 408 41.50 2.96 19.06
C PRO A 408 40.25 2.23 19.58
N VAL A 409 39.36 1.89 18.64
CA VAL A 409 38.13 1.15 18.89
C VAL A 409 38.32 -0.32 18.55
N GLY A 410 38.75 -1.08 19.54
CA GLY A 410 38.91 -2.53 19.46
C GLY A 410 38.65 -3.18 20.82
N PRO A 411 38.53 -4.53 20.89
CA PRO A 411 38.50 -5.23 22.16
C PRO A 411 39.75 -4.85 22.97
N PRO A 412 39.64 -4.75 24.32
CA PRO A 412 40.78 -4.34 25.14
C PRO A 412 41.96 -5.27 24.87
N VAL A 413 43.05 -4.70 24.37
CA VAL A 413 44.33 -5.41 24.27
C VAL A 413 44.78 -5.65 25.71
N GLY A 414 44.41 -6.83 26.21
CA GLY A 414 44.68 -7.24 27.57
C GLY A 414 46.15 -7.08 27.86
N HIS A 415 46.47 -6.15 28.76
CA HIS A 415 47.78 -6.11 29.36
C HIS A 415 47.86 -7.34 30.25
N ASN A 416 48.31 -8.46 29.67
CA ASN A 416 48.70 -9.65 30.40
C ASN A 416 49.91 -9.27 31.25
N GLY A 417 49.64 -8.71 32.43
CA GLY A 417 50.55 -8.64 33.56
C GLY A 417 50.78 -10.03 34.16
N GLY A 418 51.05 -11.02 33.30
CA GLY A 418 51.69 -12.26 33.69
C GLY A 418 53.15 -11.93 33.94
N ALA A 419 53.59 -12.04 35.19
CA ALA A 419 54.97 -11.80 35.56
C ALA A 419 55.88 -12.93 35.04
N GLU A 420 56.27 -12.89 33.76
CA GLU A 420 57.45 -13.61 33.29
C GLU A 420 58.69 -12.72 33.51
N THR A 421 59.45 -13.08 34.54
CA THR A 421 60.70 -12.43 34.92
C THR A 421 61.80 -12.72 33.91
N SER A 422 61.81 -12.00 32.78
CA SER A 422 63.05 -11.74 32.05
C SER A 422 63.69 -10.48 32.63
N VAL A 423 64.86 -10.65 33.25
CA VAL A 423 65.57 -9.54 33.91
C VAL A 423 66.09 -8.60 32.83
N ASP A 424 65.72 -7.32 32.90
CA ASP A 424 66.21 -6.30 31.96
C ASP A 424 67.75 -6.26 32.02
N PRO A 425 68.47 -6.45 30.89
CA PRO A 425 69.93 -6.41 30.87
C PRO A 425 70.49 -5.07 31.37
N LEU A 426 69.71 -3.99 31.30
CA LEU A 426 70.07 -2.69 31.84
C LEU A 426 70.05 -2.68 33.36
N TYR A 427 69.08 -3.38 33.99
CA TYR A 427 68.98 -3.51 35.45
C TYR A 427 70.11 -4.39 36.02
N ALA A 428 70.40 -5.52 35.35
CA ALA A 428 71.52 -6.40 35.71
C ALA A 428 72.88 -5.68 35.65
N SER A 429 73.05 -4.72 34.72
CA SER A 429 74.27 -3.92 34.58
C SER A 429 74.51 -2.92 35.72
N ILE A 430 73.47 -2.51 36.44
CA ILE A 430 73.53 -1.47 37.49
C ILE A 430 73.58 -2.08 38.90
N PHE A 431 72.85 -3.17 39.14
CA PHE A 431 72.65 -3.69 40.50
C PHE A 431 73.33 -5.04 40.79
N GLY A 432 73.86 -5.72 39.77
CA GLY A 432 74.51 -7.02 39.92
C GLY A 432 73.51 -8.17 40.09
N SER A 433 73.91 -9.37 39.66
CA SER A 433 73.03 -10.54 39.61
C SER A 433 73.24 -11.47 40.82
N GLU A 434 72.72 -11.10 41.99
CA GLU A 434 72.50 -12.06 43.09
C GLU A 434 71.43 -11.56 44.08
N ALA A 435 70.52 -12.47 44.46
CA ALA A 435 69.29 -12.30 45.27
C ALA A 435 68.07 -11.68 44.57
#